data_AF-A0A936D735-F1
#
_entry.id   AF-A0A936D735-F1
#
_cell.length_a   1.000
_cell.length_b   1.000
_cell.length_c   1.000
_cell.angle_alpha   90.00
_cell.angle_beta   90.00
_cell.angle_gamma   90.00
#
_symmetry.space_group_name_H-M   'P 1'
#
loop_
_entity.id
_entity.type
_entity.pdbx_description
1 polymer ?
#
loop_
_entity_poly.entity_id
_entity_poly.type
_entity_poly.pdbx_seq_one_letter_code
_entity_poly.pdbx_strand_id
1 'polypeptide(L)'
;MNDPARISARVSTATKEELDRFAARRGLKRSFVVEQALLYFIEAGRDLPDEALLPSRSVLDDDAFERIATLLESPPAPTEALRELMRGQGR
;
A
#
# COMPACT_ATOMS: atom_id res chain seq x y z
N MET A 1 4.27 -29.01 13.83
CA MET A 1 4.15 -28.34 15.14
C MET A 1 3.26 -27.12 14.92
N ASN A 2 2.05 -27.12 15.46
CA ASN A 2 1.10 -25.97 15.38
C ASN A 2 1.05 -25.29 16.75
N ASP A 3 2.22 -24.93 17.28
CA ASP A 3 2.28 -24.18 18.52
C ASP A 3 1.98 -22.71 18.25
N PRO A 4 1.13 -22.05 19.07
CA PRO A 4 0.80 -20.66 18.86
C PRO A 4 2.03 -19.77 19.06
N ALA A 5 2.45 -19.07 18.00
CA ALA A 5 3.51 -18.08 18.04
C ALA A 5 2.93 -16.68 18.29
N ARG A 6 3.62 -15.85 19.08
CA ARG A 6 3.22 -14.47 19.37
C ARG A 6 4.11 -13.48 18.61
N ILE A 7 3.47 -12.60 17.85
CA ILE A 7 4.10 -11.43 17.22
C ILE A 7 3.61 -10.15 17.88
N SER A 8 4.44 -9.11 17.90
CA SER A 8 4.09 -7.77 18.38
C SER A 8 4.54 -6.72 17.39
N ALA A 9 3.63 -5.81 17.02
CA ALA A 9 3.92 -4.69 16.15
C ALA A 9 3.17 -3.44 16.61
N ARG A 10 3.73 -2.26 16.34
CA ARG A 10 3.01 -0.99 16.50
C ARG A 10 2.27 -0.68 15.22
N VAL A 11 1.01 -0.30 15.35
CA VAL A 11 0.16 0.18 14.24
C VAL A 11 -0.42 1.54 14.62
N SER A 12 -0.90 2.27 13.63
CA SER A 12 -1.61 3.52 13.89
C SER A 12 -2.94 3.26 14.63
N THR A 13 -3.41 4.23 15.41
CA THR A 13 -4.71 4.17 16.08
C THR A 13 -5.83 3.93 15.06
N ALA A 14 -5.81 4.64 13.93
CA ALA A 14 -6.78 4.50 12.85
C ALA A 14 -6.82 3.07 12.28
N THR A 15 -5.65 2.45 12.07
CA THR A 15 -5.57 1.06 11.59
C THR A 15 -6.17 0.08 12.61
N LYS A 16 -5.90 0.29 13.91
CA LYS A 16 -6.49 -0.55 14.97
C LYS A 16 -8.01 -0.43 14.97
N GLU A 17 -8.54 0.79 14.87
CA GLU A 17 -9.99 1.04 14.85
C GLU A 17 -10.66 0.40 13.63
N GLU A 18 -10.03 0.47 12.46
CA GLU A 18 -10.53 -0.17 11.24
C GLU A 18 -10.58 -1.70 11.40
N LEU A 19 -9.51 -2.30 11.95
CA LEU A 19 -9.46 -3.73 12.27
C LEU A 19 -10.55 -4.14 13.25
N ASP A 20 -10.73 -3.36 14.33
CA ASP A 20 -11.74 -3.61 15.36
C ASP A 20 -13.15 -3.61 14.75
N ARG A 21 -13.46 -2.62 13.92
CA ARG A 21 -14.76 -2.49 13.25
C ARG A 21 -15.00 -3.60 12.23
N PHE A 22 -13.98 -3.95 11.45
CA PHE A 22 -14.06 -5.03 10.47
C PHE A 22 -14.33 -6.38 11.14
N ALA A 23 -13.55 -6.70 12.17
CA ALA A 23 -13.69 -7.95 12.92
C ALA A 23 -15.07 -8.05 13.59
N ALA A 24 -15.53 -6.98 14.25
CA ALA A 24 -16.83 -6.93 14.90
C ALA A 24 -17.99 -7.14 13.93
N ARG A 25 -18.01 -6.43 12.79
CA ARG A 25 -19.07 -6.54 11.77
C ARG A 25 -19.20 -7.95 11.19
N ARG A 26 -18.12 -8.73 11.19
CA ARG A 26 -18.09 -10.10 10.63
C ARG A 26 -18.06 -11.20 11.68
N GLY A 27 -18.12 -10.87 12.98
CA GLY A 27 -18.04 -11.85 14.06
C GLY A 27 -16.70 -12.59 14.12
N LEU A 28 -15.62 -11.98 13.64
CA LEU A 28 -14.29 -12.60 13.56
C LEU A 28 -13.40 -12.19 14.74
N LYS A 29 -12.44 -13.05 15.11
CA LYS A 29 -11.39 -12.68 16.06
C LYS A 29 -10.35 -11.80 15.36
N ARG A 30 -9.83 -10.80 16.06
CA ARG A 30 -8.73 -9.94 15.55
C ARG A 30 -7.51 -10.75 15.15
N SER A 31 -7.11 -11.72 15.98
CA SER A 31 -5.97 -12.60 15.70
C SER A 31 -6.15 -13.35 14.39
N PHE A 32 -7.37 -13.84 14.12
CA PHE A 32 -7.69 -14.50 12.87
C PHE A 32 -7.55 -13.54 11.68
N VAL A 33 -8.10 -12.33 11.76
CA VAL A 33 -7.98 -11.33 10.69
C VAL A 33 -6.52 -10.97 10.43
N VAL A 34 -5.72 -10.78 11.49
CA VAL A 34 -4.28 -10.46 11.37
C VAL A 34 -3.52 -11.61 10.72
N GLU A 35 -3.77 -12.85 11.14
CA GLU A 35 -3.12 -14.03 10.56
C GLU A 35 -3.46 -14.21 9.09
N GLN A 36 -4.74 -14.08 8.72
CA GLN A 36 -5.14 -14.14 7.31
C GLN A 36 -4.51 -13.01 6.49
N ALA A 37 -4.49 -11.78 7.01
CA ALA A 37 -3.87 -10.65 6.33
C ALA A 37 -2.36 -10.87 6.09
N LEU A 38 -1.65 -11.43 7.07
CA LEU A 38 -0.22 -11.76 6.92
C LEU A 38 0.00 -12.86 5.87
N LEU A 39 -0.82 -13.91 5.87
CA LEU A 39 -0.74 -14.97 4.87
C LEU A 39 -0.98 -14.44 3.46
N TYR A 40 -2.03 -13.62 3.27
CA TYR A 40 -2.30 -13.00 1.97
C TYR A 40 -1.18 -12.06 1.53
N PHE A 41 -0.61 -11.27 2.45
CA PHE A 41 0.49 -10.37 2.13
C PHE A 41 1.75 -11.13 1.70
N ILE A 42 2.11 -12.21 2.42
CA ILE A 42 3.26 -13.05 2.07
C ILE A 42 3.05 -13.74 0.73
N GLU A 43 1.86 -14.30 0.50
CA GLU A 43 1.58 -15.01 -0.76
C GLU A 43 1.58 -14.06 -1.96
N ALA A 44 0.95 -12.88 -1.83
CA ALA A 44 0.98 -11.86 -2.86
C ALA A 44 2.41 -11.42 -3.21
N GLY A 45 3.34 -11.40 -2.25
CA GLY A 45 4.75 -11.10 -2.48
C GLY A 45 5.58 -12.24 -3.06
N ARG A 46 5.07 -13.48 -3.10
CA ARG A 46 5.74 -14.60 -3.78
C ARG A 46 5.40 -14.67 -5.25
N ASP A 47 4.16 -14.34 -5.60
CA ASP A 47 3.66 -14.41 -6.98
C ASP A 47 4.05 -13.20 -7.82
N LEU A 48 4.42 -12.09 -7.17
CA LEU A 48 4.73 -10.82 -7.80
C LEU A 48 6.20 -10.47 -7.57
N PRO A 49 6.93 -9.98 -8.59
CA PRO A 49 8.27 -9.44 -8.37
C PRO A 49 8.18 -8.20 -7.46
N ASP A 50 9.21 -7.90 -6.67
CA ASP A 50 9.18 -6.83 -5.65
C ASP A 50 8.73 -5.48 -6.21
N GLU A 51 8.99 -5.22 -7.50
CA GLU A 51 8.58 -4.00 -8.19
C GLU A 51 7.07 -3.90 -8.47
N ALA A 52 6.33 -5.00 -8.36
CA ALA A 52 4.88 -5.04 -8.55
C ALA A 52 4.09 -4.82 -7.24
N LEU A 53 4.75 -4.90 -6.08
CA LEU A 53 4.17 -4.47 -4.81
C LEU A 53 4.39 -2.98 -4.62
N LEU A 54 3.56 -2.15 -5.28
CA LEU A 54 3.55 -0.71 -5.00
C LEU A 54 3.12 -0.49 -3.54
N PRO A 55 3.99 0.08 -2.68
CA PRO A 55 3.60 0.37 -1.32
C PRO A 55 2.43 1.34 -1.33
N SER A 56 1.37 1.02 -0.57
CA SER A 56 0.18 1.87 -0.46
C SER A 56 0.47 3.23 0.19
N ARG A 57 1.66 3.39 0.77
CA ARG A 57 2.15 4.63 1.36
C ARG A 57 3.63 4.81 1.04
N SER A 58 3.94 5.93 0.39
CA SER A 58 5.30 6.42 0.24
C SER A 58 5.60 7.41 1.37
N VAL A 59 6.72 7.21 2.07
CA VAL A 59 7.24 8.18 3.04
C VAL A 59 8.32 8.98 2.33
N LEU A 60 8.18 10.29 2.34
CA LEU A 60 9.09 11.24 1.71
C LEU A 60 9.84 12.01 2.80
N ASP A 61 11.07 12.42 2.51
CA ASP A 61 11.69 13.50 3.25
C ASP A 61 11.05 14.85 2.88
N ASP A 62 11.31 15.87 3.69
CA ASP A 62 10.68 17.18 3.55
C ASP A 62 10.98 17.82 2.18
N ASP A 63 12.22 17.72 1.69
CA ASP A 63 12.64 18.27 0.40
C ASP A 63 11.96 17.57 -0.80
N ALA A 64 11.78 16.26 -0.74
CA ALA A 64 11.03 15.50 -1.74
C ALA A 64 9.54 15.83 -1.69
N PHE A 65 8.98 15.99 -0.48
CA PHE A 65 7.59 16.37 -0.28
C PHE A 65 7.29 17.73 -0.91
N GLU A 66 8.08 18.76 -0.60
CA GLU A 66 7.90 20.13 -1.12
C GLU A 66 7.99 20.19 -2.66
N ARG A 67 8.93 19.45 -3.24
CA ARG A 67 9.05 19.34 -4.70
C ARG A 67 7.80 18.74 -5.33
N ILE A 68 7.27 17.67 -4.74
CA ILE A 68 6.05 17.02 -5.25
C ILE A 68 4.83 17.91 -5.04
N ALA A 69 4.69 18.55 -3.89
CA ALA A 69 3.61 19.49 -3.61
C ALA A 69 3.58 20.63 -4.64
N THR A 70 4.73 21.24 -4.92
CA THR A 70 4.86 22.29 -5.95
C THR A 70 4.42 21.81 -7.33
N LEU A 71 4.81 20.60 -7.73
CA LEU A 71 4.41 20.01 -9.01
C LEU A 71 2.91 19.69 -9.10
N LEU A 72 2.26 19.39 -7.97
CA LEU A 72 0.82 19.14 -7.91
C LEU A 72 0.02 20.45 -7.98
N GLU A 73 0.50 21.51 -7.32
CA GLU A 73 -0.13 22.83 -7.32
C GLU A 73 0.04 23.55 -8.66
N SER A 74 1.20 23.39 -9.31
CA SER A 74 1.52 23.98 -10.61
C SER A 74 2.07 22.92 -11.57
N PRO A 75 1.20 22.08 -12.15
CA PRO A 75 1.63 21.01 -13.03
C PRO A 75 2.30 21.56 -14.30
N PRO A 76 3.50 21.07 -14.65
CA PRO A 76 4.12 21.44 -15.92
C PRO A 76 3.33 20.87 -17.10
N ALA A 77 3.47 21.50 -18.26
CA ALA A 77 2.93 20.93 -19.49
C ALA A 77 3.57 19.54 -19.74
N PRO A 78 2.79 18.54 -20.20
CA PRO A 78 3.32 17.22 -20.54
C PRO A 78 4.48 17.34 -21.51
N THR A 79 5.54 16.55 -21.35
CA THR A 79 6.66 16.52 -22.30
C THR A 79 6.21 15.98 -23.65
N GLU A 80 6.93 16.29 -24.73
CA GLU A 80 6.65 15.73 -26.05
C GLU A 80 6.65 14.20 -26.03
N ALA A 81 7.67 13.59 -25.41
CA ALA A 81 7.76 12.14 -25.23
C ALA A 81 6.54 11.55 -24.50
N LEU A 82 6.02 12.22 -23.46
CA LEU A 82 4.81 11.75 -22.77
C LEU A 82 3.58 11.85 -23.67
N ARG A 83 3.44 12.93 -24.46
CA ARG A 83 2.33 13.06 -25.41
C ARG A 83 2.39 11.99 -26.50
N GLU A 84 3.58 11.70 -27.02
CA GLU A 84 3.79 10.63 -28.00
C GLU A 84 3.43 9.25 -27.41
N LEU A 85 3.90 8.97 -26.19
CA LEU A 85 3.56 7.74 -25.47
C LEU A 85 2.04 7.58 -25.30
N MET A 86 1.35 8.64 -24.85
CA MET A 86 -0.10 8.61 -24.59
C MET A 86 -0.97 8.54 -25.86
N ARG A 87 -0.46 8.94 -27.03
CA ARG A 87 -1.17 8.76 -28.31
C ARG A 87 -1.21 7.30 -28.76
N GLY A 88 -0.36 6.44 -28.20
CA GLY A 88 -0.20 5.05 -28.60
C GLY A 88 0.49 4.92 -29.96
N GLN A 89 1.16 3.79 -30.20
CA GLN A 89 1.51 3.43 -31.57
C GLN A 89 0.19 3.09 -32.27
N GLY A 90 -0.21 3.91 -33.26
CA GLY A 90 -1.38 3.62 -34.08
C GLY A 90 -1.33 2.18 -34.57
N ARG A 91 -2.29 1.39 -34.11
CA ARG A 91 -2.51 0.02 -34.57
C ARG A 91 -3.71 0.01 -35.50
#